data_AF-A0A7L1YHT5-F1
#
_entry.id   AF-A0A7L1YHT5-F1
#
_cell.length_a   1.000
_cell.length_b   1.000
_cell.length_c   1.000
_cell.angle_alpha   90.00
_cell.angle_beta   90.00
_cell.angle_gamma   90.00
#
_symmetry.space_group_name_H-M   'P 1'
#
loop_
_entity.id
_entity.type
_entity.pdbx_description
1 polymer ?
#
loop_
_entity_poly.entity_id
_entity_poly.type
_entity_poly.pdbx_seq_one_letter_code
_entity_poly.pdbx_strand_id
1 'polypeptide(L)'
;EERFAEFSPFPGRGGPAAVVLGCSGEHPGREGSAHAWGGVVVAGRLPAPPRAASRLLKPELQVCVFCRNNKEAVALYTTHILKGPDGRVLCPVLRRYTCPLCGASGDNAHTIKYCPLSKVPAARQLRHARTALGRKGR
;
A
#
# COMPACT_ATOMS: atom_id res chain seq x y z
N GLU A 1 -10.43 -43.67 5.33
CA GLU A 1 -11.67 -42.94 5.65
C GLU A 1 -11.46 -41.81 6.66
N GLU A 2 -11.80 -40.59 6.21
CA GLU A 2 -12.44 -39.53 6.99
C GLU A 2 -11.70 -38.85 8.15
N ARG A 3 -10.73 -37.95 7.84
CA ARG A 3 -10.42 -36.85 8.78
C ARG A 3 -9.86 -35.61 8.09
N PHE A 4 -10.65 -34.99 7.20
CA PHE A 4 -10.34 -33.63 6.74
C PHE A 4 -11.59 -32.85 6.28
N ALA A 5 -12.37 -32.39 7.25
CA ALA A 5 -13.25 -31.22 7.18
C ALA A 5 -13.39 -30.81 8.66
N GLU A 6 -13.18 -29.59 9.14
CA GLU A 6 -13.42 -28.29 8.56
C GLU A 6 -12.72 -27.25 9.47
N PHE A 7 -11.70 -26.56 8.97
CA PHE A 7 -11.21 -25.32 9.58
C PHE A 7 -11.56 -24.18 8.63
N SER A 8 -12.82 -23.73 8.75
CA SER A 8 -13.34 -22.54 8.08
C SER A 8 -12.71 -21.27 8.71
N PRO A 9 -12.02 -20.41 7.95
CA PRO A 9 -11.21 -19.32 8.52
C PRO A 9 -11.94 -17.98 8.69
N PHE A 10 -13.27 -17.95 8.83
CA PHE A 10 -14.02 -16.70 8.96
C PHE A 10 -14.86 -16.64 10.24
N PRO A 11 -14.50 -15.82 11.24
CA PRO A 11 -15.47 -15.36 12.22
C PRO A 11 -16.31 -14.24 11.60
N GLY A 12 -17.48 -14.62 11.06
CA GLY A 12 -18.59 -13.71 10.81
C GLY A 12 -19.47 -13.59 12.06
N ARG A 13 -19.63 -12.37 12.57
CA ARG A 13 -20.65 -11.97 13.58
C ARG A 13 -20.72 -10.44 13.52
N GLY A 14 -21.84 -9.74 13.40
CA GLY A 14 -23.26 -10.07 13.32
C GLY A 14 -24.06 -8.82 13.75
N GLY A 15 -25.10 -8.47 12.99
CA GLY A 15 -26.37 -7.86 13.49
C GLY A 15 -26.42 -6.37 13.90
N PRO A 16 -27.50 -5.62 13.52
CA PRO A 16 -27.69 -4.21 13.85
C PRO A 16 -28.55 -3.99 15.12
N ALA A 17 -28.25 -2.93 15.90
CA ALA A 17 -29.12 -2.44 16.96
C ALA A 17 -29.22 -0.92 16.91
N ALA A 18 -30.42 -0.44 16.57
CA ALA A 18 -30.87 0.92 16.77
C ALA A 18 -31.02 1.19 18.27
N VAL A 19 -30.52 2.34 18.73
CA VAL A 19 -31.10 3.05 19.88
C VAL A 19 -31.13 4.55 19.56
N VAL A 20 -32.34 5.05 19.37
CA VAL A 20 -32.69 6.46 19.54
C VAL A 20 -32.94 6.67 21.03
N LEU A 21 -32.35 7.70 21.63
CA LEU A 21 -32.82 8.22 22.91
C LEU A 21 -32.47 9.71 23.03
N GLY A 22 -33.50 10.54 23.06
CA GLY A 22 -33.43 11.98 23.35
C GLY A 22 -33.78 12.31 24.80
N CYS A 23 -33.85 13.63 25.05
CA CYS A 23 -34.30 14.36 26.27
C CYS A 23 -33.23 14.49 27.40
N SER A 24 -32.96 15.61 28.07
CA SER A 24 -33.47 17.00 28.10
C SER A 24 -32.57 17.87 29.04
N GLY A 25 -32.67 19.21 28.93
CA GLY A 25 -32.27 20.22 29.95
C GLY A 25 -30.94 20.91 29.67
N GLU A 26 -30.74 22.24 29.71
CA GLU A 26 -31.48 23.32 30.36
C GLU A 26 -31.06 24.69 29.76
N HIS A 27 -31.97 25.68 29.83
CA HIS A 27 -31.84 27.07 29.40
C HIS A 27 -30.87 27.88 30.29
N PRO A 28 -30.23 28.94 29.76
CA PRO A 28 -30.80 30.29 29.93
C PRO A 28 -30.77 31.07 28.59
N GLY A 29 -31.79 31.81 28.18
CA GLY A 29 -32.37 32.90 28.95
C GLY A 29 -31.59 34.19 28.72
N ARG A 30 -31.76 34.83 27.54
CA ARG A 30 -31.71 36.30 27.41
C ARG A 30 -32.36 36.75 26.11
N GLU A 31 -33.57 37.27 26.27
CA GLU A 31 -34.28 38.15 25.34
C GLU A 31 -33.44 39.37 24.93
N GLY A 32 -33.57 39.79 23.67
CA GLY A 32 -32.79 40.90 23.15
C GLY A 32 -33.13 41.27 21.71
N SER A 33 -34.37 41.73 21.52
CA SER A 33 -34.75 42.80 20.60
C SER A 33 -34.67 42.60 19.08
N ALA A 34 -35.80 42.94 18.46
CA ALA A 34 -36.11 42.94 17.06
C ALA A 34 -35.31 43.94 16.21
N HIS A 35 -35.46 43.74 14.90
CA HIS A 35 -35.62 44.70 13.82
C HIS A 35 -34.42 45.55 13.34
N ALA A 36 -34.47 45.77 12.02
CA ALA A 36 -33.70 46.72 11.20
C ALA A 36 -32.35 46.23 10.65
N TRP A 37 -32.40 45.41 9.59
CA TRP A 37 -31.37 45.43 8.54
C TRP A 37 -31.86 46.27 7.36
N GLY A 38 -32.05 47.56 7.61
CA GLY A 38 -32.04 48.59 6.57
C GLY A 38 -30.63 49.16 6.52
N GLY A 39 -29.85 48.77 5.52
CA GLY A 39 -28.46 49.22 5.38
C GLY A 39 -27.99 49.10 3.94
N VAL A 40 -27.91 50.25 3.29
CA VAL A 40 -27.43 50.50 1.92
C VAL A 40 -26.15 49.71 1.58
N VAL A 41 -26.17 49.01 0.44
CA VAL A 41 -24.98 48.36 -0.13
C VAL A 41 -24.08 49.43 -0.76
N VAL A 42 -23.00 49.80 -0.09
CA VAL A 42 -21.86 50.47 -0.73
C VAL A 42 -20.87 49.38 -1.12
N ALA A 43 -20.58 49.32 -2.42
CA ALA A 43 -19.77 48.29 -3.06
C ALA A 43 -18.36 48.18 -2.46
N GLY A 44 -18.17 47.24 -1.53
CA GLY A 44 -16.87 46.75 -1.09
C GLY A 44 -16.67 45.33 -1.61
N ARG A 45 -15.77 45.16 -2.59
CA ARG A 45 -15.44 43.86 -3.20
C ARG A 45 -14.67 43.01 -2.20
N LEU A 46 -15.36 42.14 -1.46
CA LEU A 46 -14.71 41.14 -0.60
C LEU A 46 -13.89 40.17 -1.49
N PRO A 47 -12.60 39.94 -1.22
CA PRO A 47 -11.85 38.91 -1.94
C PRO A 47 -12.44 37.53 -1.61
N ALA A 48 -12.88 36.84 -2.65
CA ALA A 48 -13.36 35.47 -2.55
C ALA A 48 -12.28 34.56 -1.90
N PRO A 49 -12.66 33.60 -1.04
CA PRO A 49 -11.70 32.61 -0.57
C PRO A 49 -11.10 31.90 -1.79
N PRO A 50 -9.78 31.60 -1.81
CA PRO A 50 -9.22 30.83 -2.90
C PRO A 50 -10.01 29.53 -2.96
N ARG A 51 -10.69 29.32 -4.09
CA ARG A 51 -11.27 28.04 -4.45
C ARG A 51 -10.07 27.10 -4.42
N ALA A 52 -9.95 26.32 -3.35
CA ALA A 52 -9.20 25.09 -3.35
C ALA A 52 -9.93 24.20 -4.36
N ALA A 53 -9.67 24.46 -5.64
CA ALA A 53 -9.64 23.45 -6.63
C ALA A 53 -8.60 22.48 -6.09
N SER A 54 -9.07 21.52 -5.30
CA SER A 54 -8.67 20.14 -5.44
C SER A 54 -8.73 19.90 -6.94
N ARG A 55 -7.64 20.27 -7.62
CA ARG A 55 -7.14 19.52 -8.75
C ARG A 55 -7.16 18.12 -8.19
N LEU A 56 -8.24 17.40 -8.49
CA LEU A 56 -8.24 15.97 -8.65
C LEU A 56 -7.08 15.75 -9.61
N LEU A 57 -5.88 15.70 -9.01
CA LEU A 57 -4.68 15.20 -9.59
C LEU A 57 -5.14 13.82 -9.98
N LYS A 58 -5.52 13.68 -11.25
CA LYS A 58 -5.62 12.39 -11.91
C LYS A 58 -4.40 11.65 -11.36
N PRO A 59 -4.55 10.61 -10.53
CA PRO A 59 -3.41 9.80 -10.20
C PRO A 59 -3.02 9.25 -11.56
N GLU A 60 -2.01 9.84 -12.20
CA GLU A 60 -1.37 9.32 -13.39
C GLU A 60 -1.12 7.86 -13.03
N LEU A 61 -1.95 6.95 -13.57
CA LEU A 61 -2.20 5.65 -12.95
C LEU A 61 -0.87 4.91 -12.90
N GLN A 62 -0.25 4.93 -11.71
CA GLN A 62 1.05 4.33 -11.47
C GLN A 62 0.85 2.82 -11.45
N VAL A 63 0.99 2.20 -12.63
CA VAL A 63 0.78 0.77 -12.81
C VAL A 63 2.12 0.03 -12.75
N CYS A 64 2.24 -0.87 -11.78
CA CYS A 64 3.37 -1.77 -11.66
C CYS A 64 3.23 -2.94 -12.64
N VAL A 65 4.08 -2.95 -13.66
CA VAL A 65 4.13 -4.04 -14.66
C VAL A 65 4.46 -5.39 -14.03
N PHE A 66 5.31 -5.42 -12.99
CA PHE A 66 5.70 -6.67 -12.32
C PHE A 66 4.52 -7.32 -11.58
N CYS A 67 3.82 -6.56 -10.73
CA CYS A 67 2.66 -7.05 -10.00
C CYS A 67 1.50 -7.41 -10.95
N ARG A 68 1.30 -6.62 -12.01
CA ARG A 68 0.33 -6.93 -13.06
C ARG A 68 0.64 -8.27 -13.75
N ASN A 69 1.91 -8.55 -14.07
CA ASN A 69 2.32 -9.82 -14.67
C ASN A 69 2.13 -11.01 -13.71
N ASN A 70 2.32 -10.79 -12.41
CA ASN A 70 2.07 -11.82 -11.38
C ASN A 70 0.58 -12.03 -11.07
N LYS A 71 -0.33 -11.33 -11.76
CA LYS A 71 -1.78 -11.41 -11.57
C LYS A 71 -2.22 -11.01 -10.15
N GLU A 72 -1.49 -10.08 -9.55
CA GLU A 72 -1.87 -9.45 -8.29
C GLU A 72 -3.18 -8.66 -8.46
N ALA A 73 -3.89 -8.44 -7.35
CA ALA A 73 -5.12 -7.67 -7.36
C ALA A 73 -4.91 -6.27 -7.97
N VAL A 74 -5.93 -5.77 -8.68
CA VAL A 74 -5.88 -4.45 -9.34
C VAL A 74 -5.50 -3.35 -8.36
N ALA A 75 -6.09 -3.39 -7.17
CA ALA A 75 -5.80 -2.45 -6.09
C ALA A 75 -4.32 -2.46 -5.66
N LEU A 76 -3.58 -3.56 -5.86
CA LEU A 76 -2.17 -3.62 -5.50
C LEU A 76 -1.29 -3.05 -6.62
N TYR A 77 -1.49 -3.45 -7.87
CA TYR A 77 -0.59 -3.01 -8.93
C TYR A 77 -0.80 -1.55 -9.35
N THR A 78 -1.92 -0.91 -9.01
CA THR A 78 -2.18 0.52 -9.32
C THR A 78 -1.64 1.50 -8.27
N THR A 79 -1.01 1.01 -7.20
CA THR A 79 -0.51 1.85 -6.09
C THR A 79 0.94 2.29 -6.26
N HIS A 80 1.67 1.73 -7.21
CA HIS A 80 3.12 1.94 -7.34
C HIS A 80 3.60 1.64 -8.75
N ILE A 81 4.79 2.11 -9.09
CA ILE A 81 5.51 1.78 -10.32
C ILE A 81 6.62 0.76 -10.07
N LEU A 82 7.05 0.05 -11.11
CA LEU A 82 8.12 -0.95 -11.01
C LEU A 82 9.49 -0.30 -10.73
N LYS A 83 9.86 0.68 -11.56
CA LYS A 83 11.11 1.43 -11.46
C LYS A 83 10.80 2.92 -11.56
N GLY A 84 11.43 3.70 -10.68
CA GLY A 84 11.36 5.15 -10.72
C GLY A 84 12.30 5.76 -11.78
N PRO A 85 12.23 7.08 -11.98
CA PRO A 85 13.13 7.80 -12.88
C PRO A 85 14.60 7.70 -12.46
N ASP A 86 14.87 7.51 -11.17
CA ASP A 86 16.22 7.34 -10.60
C ASP A 86 16.85 5.96 -10.93
N GLY A 87 16.15 5.10 -11.69
CA GLY A 87 16.59 3.75 -12.02
C GLY A 87 16.45 2.73 -10.87
N ARG A 88 15.98 3.17 -9.69
CA ARG A 88 15.75 2.31 -8.52
C ARG A 88 14.42 1.57 -8.59
N VAL A 89 14.38 0.38 -7.97
CA VAL A 89 13.15 -0.42 -7.86
C VAL A 89 12.26 0.15 -6.75
N LEU A 90 11.04 0.54 -7.14
CA LEU A 90 10.03 1.06 -6.22
C LEU A 90 8.98 0.00 -5.82
N CYS A 91 8.82 -1.06 -6.62
CA CYS A 91 7.87 -2.11 -6.33
C CYS A 91 8.17 -2.82 -5.00
N PRO A 92 7.27 -2.76 -3.99
CA PRO A 92 7.52 -3.34 -2.67
C PRO A 92 7.65 -4.87 -2.71
N VAL A 93 6.95 -5.53 -3.64
CA VAL A 93 7.04 -6.97 -3.84
C VAL A 93 8.44 -7.35 -4.34
N LEU A 94 8.93 -6.66 -5.37
CA LEU A 94 10.25 -6.94 -5.93
C LEU A 94 11.37 -6.54 -4.94
N ARG A 95 11.20 -5.45 -4.18
CA ARG A 95 12.18 -5.03 -3.15
C ARG A 95 12.43 -6.07 -2.08
N ARG A 96 11.41 -6.86 -1.70
CA ARG A 96 11.53 -7.95 -0.71
C ARG A 96 12.21 -9.18 -1.29
N TYR A 97 12.25 -9.31 -2.61
CA TYR A 97 12.94 -10.42 -3.26
C TYR A 97 14.46 -10.23 -3.14
N THR A 98 15.14 -11.29 -2.69
CA THR A 98 16.59 -11.36 -2.65
C THR A 98 17.05 -12.32 -3.74
N CYS A 99 17.87 -11.83 -4.68
CA CYS A 99 18.34 -12.66 -5.78
C CYS A 99 19.26 -13.78 -5.24
N PRO A 100 18.97 -15.08 -5.47
CA PRO A 100 19.76 -16.17 -4.91
C PRO A 100 21.16 -16.32 -5.54
N LEU A 101 21.39 -15.67 -6.69
CA LEU A 101 22.68 -15.72 -7.39
C LEU A 101 23.67 -14.67 -6.87
N CYS A 102 23.20 -13.45 -6.63
CA CYS A 102 24.06 -12.32 -6.26
C CYS A 102 23.77 -11.72 -4.88
N GLY A 103 22.65 -12.08 -4.24
CA GLY A 103 22.23 -11.55 -2.95
C GLY A 103 21.63 -10.12 -2.99
N ALA A 104 21.50 -9.49 -4.16
CA ALA A 104 20.94 -8.14 -4.25
C ALA A 104 19.44 -8.11 -3.87
N SER A 105 19.05 -7.07 -3.13
CA SER A 105 17.68 -6.81 -2.67
C SER A 105 17.42 -5.28 -2.55
N GLY A 106 16.21 -4.87 -2.20
CA GLY A 106 15.84 -3.45 -2.06
C GLY A 106 15.87 -2.69 -3.39
N ASP A 107 16.59 -1.56 -3.42
CA ASP A 107 16.65 -0.67 -4.60
C ASP A 107 17.31 -1.32 -5.83
N ASN A 108 18.18 -2.32 -5.61
CA ASN A 108 18.89 -3.10 -6.63
C ASN A 108 18.27 -4.49 -6.88
N ALA A 109 17.07 -4.73 -6.36
CA ALA A 109 16.41 -6.01 -6.49
C ALA A 109 16.11 -6.36 -7.96
N HIS A 110 16.25 -7.64 -8.30
CA HIS A 110 15.94 -8.15 -9.62
C HIS A 110 15.63 -9.64 -9.55
N THR A 111 14.89 -10.16 -10.53
CA THR A 111 14.67 -11.60 -10.64
C THR A 111 15.89 -12.29 -11.23
N ILE A 112 16.00 -13.61 -11.00
CA ILE A 112 17.12 -14.46 -11.47
C ILE A 112 17.46 -14.22 -12.95
N LYS A 113 16.43 -14.08 -13.79
CA LYS A 113 16.58 -13.86 -15.24
C LYS A 113 17.40 -12.60 -15.57
N TYR A 114 17.25 -11.55 -14.79
CA TYR A 114 17.93 -10.27 -15.01
C TYR A 114 19.14 -10.09 -14.11
N CYS A 115 19.63 -11.17 -13.49
CA CYS A 115 20.80 -11.11 -12.65
C CYS A 115 22.06 -10.84 -13.50
N PRO A 116 22.92 -9.87 -13.12
CA PRO A 116 24.18 -9.65 -13.83
C PRO A 116 25.12 -10.87 -13.74
N LEU A 117 24.99 -11.68 -12.68
CA LEU A 117 25.80 -12.88 -12.46
C LEU A 117 25.25 -14.14 -13.16
N SER A 118 24.02 -14.11 -13.73
CA SER A 118 23.49 -15.30 -14.42
C SER A 118 24.15 -15.56 -15.78
N LYS A 119 24.73 -14.51 -16.39
CA LYS A 119 25.46 -14.60 -17.66
C LYS A 119 26.93 -14.98 -17.49
N VAL A 120 27.45 -14.96 -16.26
CA VAL A 120 28.80 -15.43 -15.97
C VAL A 120 28.73 -16.95 -15.83
N PRO A 121 29.37 -17.75 -16.70
CA PRO A 121 29.34 -19.20 -16.60
C PRO A 121 29.83 -19.62 -15.20
N ALA A 122 29.01 -20.41 -14.52
CA ALA A 122 29.15 -20.70 -13.11
C ALA A 122 30.35 -21.62 -12.82
N ALA A 123 31.51 -21.04 -12.51
CA ALA A 123 32.61 -21.73 -11.81
C ALA A 123 32.43 -21.73 -10.28
N ARG A 124 31.25 -21.40 -9.75
CA ARG A 124 31.08 -21.11 -8.31
C ARG A 124 29.85 -21.74 -7.64
N GLN A 125 29.16 -22.67 -8.32
CA GLN A 125 28.05 -23.45 -7.76
C GLN A 125 28.51 -24.83 -7.25
N LEU A 126 29.58 -24.89 -6.47
CA LEU A 126 29.90 -26.10 -5.69
C LEU A 126 30.48 -25.73 -4.33
N ARG A 127 29.69 -25.05 -3.50
CA ARG A 127 30.02 -24.85 -2.08
C ARG A 127 28.97 -25.46 -1.17
N HIS A 128 28.67 -26.72 -1.42
CA HIS A 128 28.11 -27.65 -0.44
C HIS A 128 28.81 -29.02 -0.59
N ALA A 129 30.13 -29.02 -0.73
CA ALA A 129 30.93 -30.23 -0.58
C ALA A 129 31.16 -30.46 0.92
N ARG A 130 30.35 -31.35 1.51
CA ARG A 130 30.67 -31.93 2.81
C ARG A 130 31.86 -32.88 2.61
N THR A 131 33.07 -32.42 2.88
CA THR A 131 34.25 -33.28 2.92
C THR A 131 34.17 -34.16 4.16
N ALA A 132 33.62 -35.36 4.03
CA ALA A 132 33.72 -36.41 5.05
C ALA A 132 34.67 -37.50 4.53
N LEU A 133 35.96 -37.19 4.49
CA LEU A 133 37.03 -38.17 4.32
C LEU A 133 37.75 -38.32 5.66
N GLY A 134 37.77 -39.54 6.20
CA GLY A 134 38.85 -39.98 7.08
C GLY A 134 38.42 -40.58 8.41
N ARG A 135 38.42 -41.92 8.48
CA ARG A 135 39.27 -42.71 9.39
C ARG A 135 39.07 -44.21 9.12
N LYS A 136 40.06 -44.85 8.49
CA LYS A 136 40.19 -46.32 8.50
C LYS A 136 41.06 -46.69 9.69
N GLY A 137 40.45 -47.33 10.69
CA GLY A 137 41.14 -47.91 11.84
C GLY A 137 42.02 -49.07 11.41
N ARG A 138 43.19 -49.14 12.05
CA ARG A 138 44.27 -50.11 11.84
C ARG A 138 43.90 -51.47 12.44
#